data_AF-A0A662FP27-F1
#
_entry.id   AF-A0A662FP27-F1
#
_cell.length_a   1.000
_cell.length_b   1.000
_cell.length_c   1.000
_cell.angle_alpha   90.00
_cell.angle_beta   90.00
_cell.angle_gamma   90.00
#
_symmetry.space_group_name_H-M   'P 1'
#
loop_
_entity.id
_entity.type
_entity.pdbx_description
1 polymer ?
#
loop_
_entity_poly.entity_id
_entity_poly.type
_entity_poly.pdbx_seq_one_letter_code
_entity_poly.pdbx_strand_id
1 'polypeptide(L)'
;YLYYVTSQSKYPEIAFLLIALATSAPLDAIHAVESGHLPVRSTTVKHPMYMKSKFHTEVAYMLDYTSFEPLSLEFSVYKDAWLAAITKVEKGDATPEQALDEIVNTLSAQLGDKIIIKD
;
A
#
# COMPACT_ATOMS: atom_id res chain seq x y z
N TYR A 1 -2.91 -2.75 5.51
CA TYR A 1 -2.00 -2.71 6.67
C TYR A 1 -1.07 -3.92 6.64
N LEU A 2 0.15 -3.76 7.13
CA LEU A 2 1.13 -4.84 7.24
C LEU A 2 1.40 -5.11 8.72
N TYR A 3 1.32 -6.38 9.12
CA TYR A 3 1.65 -6.82 10.46
C TYR A 3 2.96 -7.62 10.40
N TYR A 4 3.88 -7.29 11.30
CA TYR A 4 5.19 -7.93 11.37
C TYR A 4 5.43 -8.53 12.75
N VAL A 5 6.08 -9.68 12.79
CA VAL A 5 6.70 -10.22 14.00
C VAL A 5 8.18 -9.89 13.93
N THR A 6 8.67 -9.10 14.89
CA THR A 6 10.10 -8.79 14.96
C THR A 6 10.91 -10.07 15.23
N SER A 7 12.05 -10.21 14.54
CA SER A 7 12.99 -11.33 14.75
C SER A 7 13.59 -11.35 16.16
N GLN A 8 13.48 -10.24 16.90
CA GLN A 8 13.95 -10.12 18.28
C GLN A 8 12.90 -10.56 19.31
N SER A 9 11.69 -10.96 18.87
CA SER A 9 10.64 -11.39 19.79
C SER A 9 11.07 -12.63 20.56
N LYS A 10 10.86 -12.63 21.88
CA LYS A 10 11.04 -13.82 22.72
C LYS A 10 9.93 -14.85 22.53
N TYR A 11 8.80 -14.45 21.93
CA TYR A 11 7.60 -15.29 21.76
C TYR A 11 6.98 -15.06 20.36
N PRO A 12 7.68 -15.39 19.26
CA PRO A 12 7.23 -15.09 17.91
C PRO A 12 5.91 -15.79 17.55
N GLU A 13 5.67 -17.01 18.05
CA GLU A 13 4.45 -17.78 17.80
C GLU A 13 3.23 -17.14 18.49
N ILE A 14 3.41 -16.62 19.70
CA ILE A 14 2.34 -15.91 20.42
C ILE A 14 2.03 -14.59 19.73
N ALA A 15 3.05 -13.85 19.29
CA ALA A 15 2.87 -12.62 18.52
C ALA A 15 2.13 -12.89 17.20
N PHE A 16 2.48 -13.97 16.50
CA PHE A 16 1.78 -14.41 15.30
C PHE A 16 0.32 -14.77 15.59
N LEU A 17 0.06 -15.54 16.66
CA LEU A 17 -1.30 -15.89 17.07
C LEU A 17 -2.14 -14.65 17.38
N LEU A 18 -1.56 -13.67 18.07
CA LEU A 18 -2.24 -12.40 18.36
C LEU A 18 -2.63 -11.66 17.07
N ILE A 19 -1.73 -11.58 16.09
CA ILE A 19 -2.02 -10.99 14.78
C ILE A 19 -3.14 -11.78 14.08
N ALA A 20 -3.09 -13.11 14.09
CA ALA A 20 -4.11 -13.94 13.48
C ALA A 20 -5.51 -13.72 14.09
N LEU A 21 -5.58 -13.60 15.43
CA LEU A 21 -6.82 -13.31 16.15
C LEU A 21 -7.29 -11.88 15.87
N ALA A 22 -6.43 -10.87 16.02
CA ALA A 22 -6.77 -9.46 15.83
C ALA A 22 -7.26 -9.16 14.41
N THR A 23 -6.77 -9.93 13.41
CA THR A 23 -7.19 -9.80 12.02
C THR A 23 -8.32 -10.76 11.62
N SER A 24 -8.90 -11.51 12.56
CA SER A 24 -10.07 -12.36 12.28
C SER A 24 -11.27 -11.50 11.84
N ALA A 25 -12.13 -12.03 10.96
CA ALA A 25 -13.25 -11.29 10.39
C ALA A 25 -14.13 -10.52 11.42
N PRO A 26 -14.50 -11.07 12.60
CA PRO A 26 -15.29 -10.31 13.57
C PRO A 26 -14.53 -9.14 14.18
N LEU A 27 -13.25 -9.32 14.53
CA LEU A 27 -12.43 -8.27 15.17
C LEU A 27 -11.97 -7.21 14.16
N ASP A 28 -11.59 -7.63 12.95
CA ASP A 28 -11.28 -6.73 11.84
C ASP A 28 -12.50 -5.89 11.44
N ALA A 29 -13.71 -6.47 11.43
CA ALA A 29 -14.94 -5.70 11.15
C ALA A 29 -15.16 -4.58 12.19
N ILE A 30 -14.93 -4.88 13.47
CA ILE A 30 -14.99 -3.89 14.58
C ILE A 30 -13.99 -2.79 14.35
N HIS A 31 -12.72 -3.16 14.19
CA HIS A 31 -11.66 -2.19 14.01
C HIS A 31 -11.88 -1.30 12.78
N ALA A 32 -12.27 -1.90 11.64
CA ALA A 32 -12.52 -1.20 10.39
C ALA A 32 -13.62 -0.15 10.53
N VAL A 33 -14.81 -0.57 10.95
CA VAL A 33 -15.96 0.31 10.99
C VAL A 33 -15.79 1.41 12.04
N GLU A 34 -15.25 1.09 13.22
CA GLU A 34 -15.14 2.07 14.32
C GLU A 34 -14.02 3.09 14.13
N SER A 35 -12.97 2.74 13.38
CA SER A 35 -11.85 3.65 13.09
C SER A 35 -11.95 4.33 11.72
N GLY A 36 -12.88 3.90 10.87
CA GLY A 36 -13.03 4.42 9.51
C GLY A 36 -12.05 3.85 8.49
N HIS A 37 -11.35 2.75 8.80
CA HIS A 37 -10.41 2.11 7.88
C HIS A 37 -11.06 1.02 7.04
N LEU A 38 -10.49 0.73 5.87
CA LEU A 38 -10.89 -0.45 5.06
C LEU A 38 -10.34 -1.75 5.68
N PRO A 39 -11.08 -2.87 5.59
CA PRO A 39 -10.73 -4.10 6.30
C PRO A 39 -9.45 -4.72 5.75
N VAL A 40 -8.71 -5.42 6.62
CA VAL A 40 -7.44 -6.05 6.21
C VAL A 40 -7.62 -7.43 5.57
N ARG A 41 -8.79 -8.07 5.73
CA ARG A 41 -9.10 -9.34 5.06
C ARG A 41 -10.31 -9.22 4.15
N SER A 42 -10.22 -9.86 2.98
CA SER A 42 -11.35 -10.00 2.04
C SER A 42 -12.55 -10.72 2.65
N THR A 43 -12.37 -11.59 3.64
CA THR A 43 -13.48 -12.26 4.34
C THR A 43 -14.29 -11.31 5.20
N THR A 44 -13.70 -10.22 5.68
CA THR A 44 -14.33 -9.24 6.58
C THR A 44 -15.45 -8.47 5.89
N VAL A 45 -15.35 -8.23 4.58
CA VAL A 45 -16.38 -7.49 3.81
C VAL A 45 -17.74 -8.20 3.84
N LYS A 46 -17.76 -9.52 4.08
CA LYS A 46 -18.97 -10.35 4.19
C LYS A 46 -19.48 -10.47 5.62
N HIS A 47 -18.79 -9.89 6.60
CA HIS A 47 -19.18 -9.99 8.01
C HIS A 47 -20.45 -9.15 8.26
N PRO A 48 -21.48 -9.68 8.97
CA PRO A 48 -22.74 -8.98 9.17
C PRO A 48 -22.63 -7.59 9.81
N MET A 49 -21.63 -7.41 10.67
CA MET A 49 -21.37 -6.10 11.26
C MET A 49 -20.83 -5.12 10.21
N TYR A 50 -19.81 -5.52 9.43
CA TYR A 50 -19.20 -4.68 8.41
C TYR A 50 -20.25 -4.20 7.39
N MET A 51 -21.12 -5.12 6.96
CA MET A 51 -22.19 -4.84 5.99
C MET A 51 -23.22 -3.81 6.45
N LYS A 52 -23.29 -3.49 7.75
CA LYS A 52 -24.18 -2.43 8.27
C LYS A 52 -23.62 -1.03 8.03
N SER A 53 -22.31 -0.91 7.78
CA SER A 53 -21.68 0.38 7.56
C SER A 53 -21.73 0.74 6.08
N LYS A 54 -22.71 1.59 5.71
CA LYS A 54 -22.93 2.01 4.31
C LYS A 54 -21.65 2.50 3.63
N PHE A 55 -20.94 3.43 4.27
CA PHE A 55 -19.69 3.98 3.74
C PHE A 55 -18.68 2.87 3.41
N HIS A 56 -18.35 2.03 4.40
CA HIS A 56 -17.36 0.98 4.23
C HIS A 56 -17.76 -0.06 3.19
N THR A 57 -19.04 -0.39 3.07
CA THR A 57 -19.52 -1.29 2.01
C THR A 57 -19.43 -0.67 0.62
N GLU A 58 -19.72 0.63 0.50
CA GLU A 58 -19.70 1.33 -0.79
C GLU A 58 -18.29 1.56 -1.32
N VAL A 59 -17.28 1.67 -0.44
CA VAL A 59 -15.88 1.86 -0.86
C VAL A 59 -15.06 0.57 -0.85
N ALA A 60 -15.58 -0.55 -0.36
CA ALA A 60 -14.85 -1.82 -0.29
C ALA A 60 -14.35 -2.32 -1.66
N TYR A 61 -15.08 -2.04 -2.75
CA TYR A 61 -14.68 -2.41 -4.12
C TYR A 61 -13.33 -1.80 -4.53
N MET A 62 -12.93 -0.67 -3.92
CA MET A 62 -11.65 -0.03 -4.24
C MET A 62 -10.49 -0.97 -3.96
N LEU A 63 -10.62 -1.87 -2.98
CA LEU A 63 -9.60 -2.87 -2.64
C LEU A 63 -9.26 -3.79 -3.82
N ASP A 64 -10.20 -4.04 -4.73
CA ASP A 64 -9.98 -4.84 -5.95
C ASP A 64 -9.00 -4.19 -6.92
N TYR A 65 -8.77 -2.87 -6.79
CA TYR A 65 -7.89 -2.07 -7.64
C TYR A 65 -6.65 -1.53 -6.89
N THR A 66 -6.41 -2.01 -5.67
CA THR A 66 -5.22 -1.63 -4.90
C THR A 66 -4.11 -2.68 -5.02
N SER A 67 -2.88 -2.24 -4.83
CA SER A 67 -1.72 -3.10 -4.65
C SER A 67 -0.86 -2.56 -3.51
N PHE A 68 0.21 -3.26 -3.17
CA PHE A 68 1.19 -2.82 -2.19
C PHE A 68 2.28 -1.97 -2.84
N GLU A 69 2.80 -1.00 -2.09
CA GLU A 69 4.02 -0.30 -2.46
C GLU A 69 5.21 -1.28 -2.50
N PRO A 70 6.18 -1.13 -3.42
CA PRO A 70 7.40 -1.92 -3.45
C PRO A 70 8.10 -2.00 -2.09
N LEU A 71 8.33 -3.22 -1.60
CA LEU A 71 9.09 -3.49 -0.38
C LEU A 71 10.60 -3.46 -0.66
N SER A 72 11.12 -2.28 -0.99
CA SER A 72 12.54 -2.03 -1.27
C SER A 72 13.03 -0.81 -0.50
N LEU A 73 14.29 -0.85 -0.05
CA LEU A 73 14.94 0.29 0.62
C LEU A 73 15.12 1.48 -0.33
N GLU A 74 15.14 1.20 -1.63
CA GLU A 74 15.29 2.17 -2.71
C GLU A 74 13.95 2.79 -3.14
N PHE A 75 12.82 2.37 -2.56
CA PHE A 75 11.50 2.89 -2.95
C PHE A 75 11.37 4.41 -2.76
N SER A 76 12.07 5.01 -1.78
CA SER A 76 12.08 6.47 -1.62
C SER A 76 12.66 7.17 -2.85
N VAL A 77 13.74 6.65 -3.43
CA VAL A 77 14.36 7.21 -4.64
C VAL A 77 13.38 7.16 -5.83
N TYR A 78 12.70 6.03 -5.98
CA TYR A 78 11.64 5.87 -6.98
C TYR A 78 10.52 6.90 -6.79
N LYS A 79 9.99 7.00 -5.56
CA LYS A 79 8.89 7.91 -5.22
C LYS A 79 9.26 9.38 -5.44
N ASP A 80 10.46 9.79 -5.05
CA ASP A 80 10.91 11.17 -5.19
C ASP A 80 11.02 11.59 -6.66
N ALA A 81 11.54 10.70 -7.53
CA ALA A 81 11.58 10.95 -8.97
C ALA A 81 10.18 11.13 -9.57
N TRP A 82 9.23 10.27 -9.17
CA TRP A 82 7.84 10.38 -9.60
C TRP A 82 7.16 11.66 -9.15
N LEU A 83 7.33 12.06 -7.88
CA LEU A 83 6.75 13.29 -7.35
C LEU A 83 7.31 14.53 -8.07
N ALA A 84 8.62 14.56 -8.33
CA ALA A 84 9.26 15.65 -9.05
C ALA A 84 8.72 15.77 -10.48
N ALA A 85 8.58 14.65 -11.18
CA ALA A 85 8.06 14.59 -12.54
C ALA A 85 6.60 15.05 -12.63
N ILE A 86 5.72 14.52 -11.78
CA ILE A 86 4.30 14.92 -11.75
C ILE A 86 4.19 16.42 -11.46
N THR A 87 4.98 16.94 -10.52
CA THR A 87 5.00 18.38 -10.20
C THR A 87 5.38 19.24 -11.41
N LYS A 88 6.36 18.82 -12.22
CA LYS A 88 6.74 19.54 -13.45
C LYS A 88 5.61 19.55 -14.48
N VAL A 89 4.97 18.40 -14.69
CA VAL A 89 3.85 18.26 -15.62
C VAL A 89 2.67 19.14 -15.19
N GLU A 90 2.31 19.10 -13.90
CA GLU A 90 1.22 19.93 -13.35
C GLU A 90 1.47 21.44 -13.50
N LYS A 91 2.73 21.86 -13.44
CA LYS A 91 3.12 23.27 -13.64
C LYS A 91 3.21 23.68 -15.11
N GLY A 92 3.20 22.72 -16.04
CA GLY A 92 3.46 22.96 -17.45
C GLY A 92 4.94 23.16 -17.81
N ASP A 93 5.85 22.80 -16.90
CA ASP A 93 7.31 22.90 -17.11
C ASP A 93 7.85 21.77 -18.02
N ALA A 94 7.10 20.67 -18.16
CA ALA A 94 7.42 19.52 -19.01
C ALA A 94 6.14 18.83 -19.51
N THR A 95 6.21 18.16 -20.68
CA THR A 95 5.16 17.22 -21.10
C THR A 95 5.27 15.88 -20.34
N PRO A 96 4.21 15.05 -20.31
CA PRO A 96 4.28 13.72 -19.70
C PRO A 96 5.42 12.85 -20.25
N GLU A 97 5.68 12.92 -21.55
CA GLU A 97 6.74 12.15 -22.22
C GLU A 97 8.13 12.63 -21.78
N GLN A 98 8.34 13.96 -21.74
CA GLN A 98 9.60 14.53 -21.25
C GLN A 98 9.86 14.17 -19.79
N ALA A 99 8.82 14.24 -18.95
CA ALA A 99 8.92 13.88 -17.55
C ALA A 99 9.20 12.38 -17.35
N LEU A 100 8.63 11.51 -18.19
CA LEU A 100 8.91 10.07 -18.19
C LEU A 100 10.37 9.79 -18.56
N ASP A 101 10.88 10.41 -19.63
CA ASP A 101 12.28 10.27 -20.04
C ASP A 101 13.23 10.71 -18.92
N GLU A 102 12.92 11.82 -18.25
CA GLU A 102 13.67 12.27 -17.07
C GLU A 102 13.63 11.27 -15.91
N ILE A 103 12.46 10.68 -15.61
CA ILE A 103 12.34 9.64 -14.58
C ILE A 103 13.23 8.45 -14.94
N VAL A 104 13.13 7.93 -16.17
CA VAL A 104 13.90 6.77 -16.64
C VAL A 104 15.40 7.04 -16.51
N ASN A 105 15.86 8.20 -16.97
CA ASN A 105 17.26 8.60 -16.87
C ASN A 105 17.73 8.73 -15.42
N THR A 106 16.92 9.38 -14.57
CA THR A 106 17.23 9.60 -13.14
C THR A 106 17.31 8.28 -12.39
N LEU A 107 16.32 7.41 -12.55
CA LEU A 107 16.28 6.12 -11.87
C LEU A 107 17.36 5.17 -12.38
N SER A 108 17.64 5.15 -13.69
CA SER A 108 18.75 4.36 -14.24
C SER A 108 20.10 4.80 -13.65
N ALA A 109 20.33 6.11 -13.51
CA ALA A 109 21.57 6.64 -12.95
C ALA A 109 21.72 6.36 -11.45
N GLN A 110 20.63 6.44 -10.67
CA GLN A 110 20.69 6.30 -9.22
C GLN A 110 20.57 4.85 -8.73
N LEU A 111 19.78 4.02 -9.43
CA LEU A 111 19.45 2.66 -9.00
C LEU A 111 20.18 1.59 -9.81
N GLY A 112 20.58 1.87 -11.05
CA GLY A 112 21.28 0.91 -11.92
C GLY A 112 20.57 -0.44 -11.96
N ASP A 113 21.30 -1.51 -11.66
CA ASP A 113 20.77 -2.89 -11.66
C ASP A 113 19.70 -3.17 -10.59
N LYS A 114 19.44 -2.22 -9.66
CA LYS A 114 18.39 -2.35 -8.64
C LYS A 114 17.00 -2.01 -9.16
N ILE A 115 16.88 -1.48 -10.38
CA ILE A 115 15.60 -1.22 -11.04
C ILE A 115 15.53 -1.97 -12.38
N ILE A 116 14.35 -2.50 -12.68
CA ILE A 116 14.05 -3.09 -13.98
C ILE A 116 13.10 -2.14 -14.70
N ILE A 117 13.57 -1.55 -15.79
CA ILE A 117 12.75 -0.72 -16.68
C ILE A 117 12.41 -1.58 -17.90
N LYS A 118 11.13 -1.59 -18.29
CA LYS A 118 10.62 -2.34 -19.44
C LYS A 118 9.92 -1.36 -20.39
N ASP A 119 9.99 -1.68 -21.68
CA ASP A 119 9.27 -0.98 -22.76
C ASP A 119 7.76 -1.30 -22.74
#